data_AF-A0A6L7U1U9-F1
#
_entry.id   AF-A0A6L7U1U9-F1
#
_cell.length_a   1.000
_cell.length_b   1.000
_cell.length_c   1.000
_cell.angle_alpha   90.00
_cell.angle_beta   90.00
_cell.angle_gamma   90.00
#
_symmetry.space_group_name_H-M   'P 1'
#
loop_
_entity.id
_entity.type
_entity.pdbx_description
1 polymer ?
#
loop_
_entity_poly.entity_id
_entity_poly.type
_entity_poly.pdbx_seq_one_letter_code
_entity_poly.pdbx_strand_id
1 'polypeptide(L)'
;MVSITVRKLEDELKRRLRIRAAENGRSMEEEARHILRMELCPQPQQKNLASAIRARFAPLGGVELEIPPRPPMRQPPRFGWDNDDDCPYGAR
;
A
#
# COMPACT_ATOMS: atom_id res chain seq x y z
N MET A 1 0.86 -24.64 -17.58
CA MET A 1 0.33 -23.38 -18.15
C MET A 1 -1.14 -23.62 -18.48
N VAL A 2 -2.04 -22.78 -17.99
CA VAL A 2 -3.47 -22.86 -18.32
C VAL A 2 -3.82 -21.59 -19.08
N SER A 3 -4.39 -21.73 -20.28
CA SER A 3 -4.78 -20.60 -21.12
C SER A 3 -6.28 -20.38 -21.07
N ILE A 4 -6.70 -19.13 -20.86
CA ILE A 4 -8.10 -18.72 -20.95
C ILE A 4 -8.22 -17.74 -22.12
N THR A 5 -9.20 -17.98 -23.00
CA THR A 5 -9.51 -17.06 -24.11
C THR A 5 -10.85 -16.39 -23.87
N VAL A 6 -10.83 -15.07 -23.67
CA VAL A 6 -12.04 -14.25 -23.54
C VAL A 6 -12.46 -13.77 -24.92
N ARG A 7 -13.60 -14.26 -25.42
CA ARG A 7 -14.15 -13.86 -26.74
C ARG A 7 -15.09 -12.67 -26.56
N LYS A 8 -15.21 -11.83 -27.60
CA LYS A 8 -16.10 -10.65 -27.62
C LYS A 8 -15.85 -9.69 -26.46
N LEU A 9 -14.58 -9.43 -26.13
CA LEU A 9 -14.22 -8.38 -25.18
C LEU A 9 -14.53 -7.03 -25.81
N GLU A 10 -15.34 -6.21 -25.14
CA GLU A 10 -15.68 -4.85 -25.60
C GLU A 10 -14.41 -4.03 -25.86
N ASP A 11 -14.39 -3.26 -26.95
CA ASP A 11 -13.20 -2.51 -27.36
C ASP A 11 -12.76 -1.47 -26.31
N GLU A 12 -13.73 -0.84 -25.64
CA GLU A 12 -13.44 0.10 -24.56
C GLU A 12 -12.80 -0.62 -23.36
N LEU A 13 -13.27 -1.82 -23.02
CA LEU A 13 -12.68 -2.61 -21.94
C LEU A 13 -11.25 -3.06 -22.28
N LYS A 14 -11.00 -3.46 -23.53
CA LYS A 14 -9.66 -3.78 -24.03
C LYS A 14 -8.73 -2.57 -23.96
N ARG A 15 -9.22 -1.38 -24.32
CA ARG A 15 -8.46 -0.13 -24.24
C ARG A 15 -8.10 0.22 -22.80
N ARG A 16 -9.07 0.17 -21.88
CA ARG A 16 -8.86 0.42 -20.45
C ARG A 16 -7.85 -0.56 -19.84
N LEU A 17 -7.94 -1.84 -20.19
CA LEU A 17 -6.97 -2.84 -19.74
C LEU A 17 -5.54 -2.51 -20.22
N ARG A 18 -5.39 -2.03 -21.46
CA ARG A 18 -4.09 -1.63 -22.00
C ARG A 18 -3.48 -0.44 -21.27
N ILE A 19 -4.30 0.58 -20.99
CA ILE A 19 -3.86 1.79 -20.27
C ILE A 19 -3.41 1.40 -18.86
N ARG A 20 -4.23 0.66 -18.13
CA ARG A 20 -3.91 0.21 -16.77
C ARG A 20 -2.66 -0.67 -16.70
N ALA A 21 -2.45 -1.53 -17.70
CA ALA A 21 -1.23 -2.33 -17.79
C ALA A 21 0.02 -1.45 -17.95
N ALA A 22 -0.05 -0.42 -18.81
CA ALA A 22 1.05 0.53 -19.00
C ALA A 22 1.33 1.36 -17.74
N GLU A 23 0.30 1.84 -17.05
CA GLU A 23 0.42 2.56 -15.77
C GLU A 23 1.11 1.73 -14.68
N ASN A 24 0.78 0.44 -14.62
CA ASN A 24 1.36 -0.49 -13.64
C ASN A 24 2.70 -1.12 -14.09
N GLY A 25 3.23 -0.76 -15.27
CA GLY A 25 4.47 -1.33 -15.80
C GLY A 25 4.39 -2.83 -16.11
N ARG A 26 3.21 -3.34 -16.47
CA ARG A 26 2.92 -4.75 -16.71
C ARG A 26 2.52 -5.01 -18.15
N SER A 27 2.68 -6.26 -18.60
CA SER A 27 2.06 -6.70 -19.86
C SER A 27 0.54 -6.77 -19.70
N MET A 28 -0.19 -6.70 -20.81
CA MET A 28 -1.66 -6.82 -20.80
C MET A 28 -2.12 -8.15 -20.19
N GLU A 29 -1.40 -9.24 -20.45
CA GLU A 29 -1.68 -10.55 -19.86
C GLU A 29 -1.44 -10.57 -18.35
N GLU A 30 -0.32 -10.00 -17.91
CA GLU A 30 0.05 -9.94 -16.49
C GLU A 30 -0.99 -9.11 -15.70
N GLU A 31 -1.46 -8.00 -16.26
CA GLU A 31 -2.51 -7.18 -15.65
C GLU A 31 -3.85 -7.92 -15.61
N ALA A 32 -4.22 -8.64 -16.69
CA ALA A 32 -5.43 -9.46 -16.69
C ALA A 32 -5.37 -10.55 -15.61
N ARG A 33 -4.23 -11.21 -15.46
CA ARG A 33 -3.99 -12.21 -14.41
C ARG A 33 -4.03 -11.58 -13.02
N HIS A 34 -3.49 -10.38 -12.86
CA HIS A 34 -3.53 -9.66 -11.60
C HIS A 34 -4.96 -9.32 -11.18
N ILE A 35 -5.78 -8.79 -12.10
CA ILE A 35 -7.19 -8.49 -11.85
C ILE A 35 -7.94 -9.76 -11.43
N LEU A 36 -7.80 -10.85 -12.20
CA LEU A 36 -8.44 -12.13 -11.85
C LEU A 36 -8.00 -12.63 -10.47
N ARG A 37 -6.73 -12.47 -10.11
CA ARG A 37 -6.24 -12.83 -8.78
C ARG A 37 -6.87 -11.96 -7.69
N MET A 38 -7.03 -10.65 -7.90
CA MET A 38 -7.65 -9.78 -6.89
C MET A 38 -9.12 -10.09 -6.67
N GLU A 39 -9.86 -10.42 -7.73
CA GLU A 39 -11.30 -10.69 -7.66
C GLU A 39 -11.61 -12.13 -7.18
N LEU A 40 -10.82 -13.12 -7.61
CA LEU A 40 -11.09 -14.53 -7.31
C LEU A 40 -10.40 -15.03 -6.04
N CYS A 41 -9.26 -14.45 -5.65
CA CYS A 41 -8.71 -14.73 -4.34
C CYS A 41 -9.41 -13.81 -3.34
N PRO A 42 -10.06 -14.35 -2.29
CA PRO A 42 -10.52 -13.52 -1.19
C PRO A 42 -9.30 -12.80 -0.65
N GLN A 43 -9.18 -11.50 -0.91
CA GLN A 43 -8.21 -10.71 -0.19
C GLN A 43 -8.57 -10.89 1.28
N PRO A 44 -7.61 -11.21 2.17
CA PRO A 44 -7.88 -11.04 3.58
C PRO A 44 -8.30 -9.57 3.68
N GLN A 45 -9.59 -9.31 3.96
CA GLN A 45 -10.07 -7.97 4.26
C GLN A 45 -8.99 -7.36 5.13
N GLN A 46 -8.49 -6.18 4.75
CA GLN A 46 -7.50 -5.47 5.56
C GLN A 46 -8.09 -5.41 6.96
N LYS A 47 -7.67 -6.34 7.82
CA LYS A 47 -8.22 -6.45 9.16
C LYS A 47 -7.85 -5.11 9.75
N ASN A 48 -8.86 -4.34 10.16
CA ASN A 48 -8.63 -3.10 10.88
C ASN A 48 -7.50 -3.36 11.88
N LEU A 49 -6.53 -2.45 11.98
CA LEU A 49 -5.36 -2.62 12.85
C LEU A 49 -5.75 -3.13 14.23
N ALA A 50 -6.87 -2.64 14.79
CA ALA A 50 -7.44 -3.11 16.05
C ALA A 50 -7.82 -4.61 16.01
N SER A 51 -8.48 -5.08 14.95
CA SER A 51 -8.83 -6.48 14.74
C SER A 51 -7.60 -7.37 14.59
N ALA A 52 -6.56 -6.90 13.89
CA ALA A 52 -5.31 -7.63 13.73
C ALA A 52 -4.55 -7.77 15.06
N ILE A 53 -4.50 -6.71 15.87
CA ILE A 53 -3.92 -6.72 17.21
C ILE A 53 -4.71 -7.68 18.10
N ARG A 54 -6.04 -7.55 18.18
CA ARG A 54 -6.90 -8.43 19.00
C ARG A 54 -6.72 -9.90 18.65
N ALA A 55 -6.65 -10.25 17.37
CA ALA A 55 -6.46 -11.64 16.95
C ALA A 55 -5.14 -12.26 17.46
N ARG A 56 -4.09 -11.45 17.63
CA ARG A 56 -2.79 -11.92 18.15
C ARG A 56 -2.81 -12.13 19.66
N PHE A 57 -3.51 -11.26 20.40
CA PHE A 57 -3.51 -11.29 21.86
C PHE A 57 -4.70 -12.08 22.47
N ALA A 58 -5.75 -12.36 21.70
CA ALA A 58 -6.92 -13.11 22.18
C ALA A 58 -6.58 -14.52 22.71
N PRO A 59 -5.69 -15.32 22.07
CA PRO A 59 -5.27 -16.61 22.63
C PRO A 59 -4.50 -16.50 23.95
N LEU A 60 -3.94 -15.33 24.23
CA LEU A 60 -3.15 -15.06 25.44
C LEU A 60 -4.02 -14.54 26.60
N GLY A 61 -5.34 -14.35 26.39
CA GLY A 61 -6.26 -13.85 27.41
C GLY A 61 -6.24 -12.33 27.60
N GLY A 62 -5.53 -11.60 26.73
CA GLY A 62 -5.26 -10.17 26.91
C GLY A 62 -4.04 -9.93 27.82
N VAL A 63 -3.44 -8.75 27.70
CA VAL A 63 -2.30 -8.34 28.53
C VAL A 63 -2.61 -6.98 29.12
N GLU A 64 -2.42 -6.85 30.44
CA GLU A 64 -2.40 -5.56 31.12
C GLU A 64 -0.95 -5.09 31.12
N LEU A 65 -0.70 -3.91 30.54
CA LEU A 65 0.63 -3.35 30.42
C LEU A 65 0.74 -2.17 31.37
N GLU A 66 1.78 -2.16 32.20
CA GLU A 66 2.15 -0.95 32.92
C GLU A 66 2.54 0.12 31.91
N ILE A 67 1.74 1.18 31.83
CA ILE A 67 1.99 2.28 30.90
C ILE A 67 3.04 3.19 31.54
N PRO A 68 4.27 3.27 30.99
CA PRO A 68 5.28 4.14 31.54
C PRO A 68 4.85 5.61 31.40
N PRO A 69 5.25 6.50 32.33
CA PRO A 69 4.95 7.92 32.22
C PRO A 69 5.52 8.48 30.92
N ARG A 70 4.73 9.33 30.26
CA ARG A 70 5.13 9.93 28.98
C ARG A 70 6.32 10.86 29.21
N PRO A 71 7.48 10.64 28.54
CA PRO A 71 8.59 11.57 28.62
C PRO A 71 8.25 12.89 27.92
N PRO A 72 8.98 13.98 28.22
CA PRO A 72 8.86 15.21 27.45
C PRO A 72 9.07 14.94 25.95
N MET A 73 8.42 15.73 25.10
CA MET A 73 8.61 15.64 23.66
C MET A 73 10.09 15.70 23.33
N ARG A 74 10.54 14.80 22.45
CA ARG A 74 11.88 14.92 21.87
C ARG A 74 11.97 16.26 21.14
N GLN A 75 13.14 16.87 21.19
CA GLN A 75 13.40 18.05 20.36
C GLN A 75 13.13 17.66 18.90
N PRO A 76 12.33 18.45 18.17
CA PRO A 76 12.09 18.18 16.76
C PRO A 76 13.44 18.20 16.02
N PRO A 77 13.66 17.28 15.06
CA PRO A 77 14.84 17.35 14.21
C PRO A 77 14.89 18.73 13.52
N ARG A 78 16.07 19.35 13.54
CA ARG A 78 16.33 20.54 12.73
C ARG A 78 16.41 20.10 11.26
N PHE A 79 15.37 20.42 10.49
CA PHE A 79 15.37 20.23 9.05
C PHE A 79 15.70 21.56 8.37
N GLY A 80 16.91 21.68 7.82
CA GLY A 80 17.35 22.82 6.99
C GLY A 80 18.07 23.93 7.75
N TRP A 81 19.34 24.14 7.38
CA TRP A 81 20.00 25.42 7.10
C TRP A 81 19.34 26.67 7.72
N ASP A 82 19.99 27.25 8.73
CA ASP A 82 19.44 28.35 9.53
C ASP A 82 19.37 29.70 8.76
N ASN A 83 19.91 29.79 7.53
CA ASN A 83 19.92 31.00 6.67
C ASN A 83 19.75 30.66 5.17
N ASP A 84 19.33 31.63 4.34
CA ASP A 84 19.30 31.52 2.87
C ASP A 84 20.70 31.24 2.26
N ASP A 85 21.77 31.54 3.00
CA ASP A 85 23.18 31.34 2.61
C ASP A 85 23.63 29.87 2.65
N ASP A 86 22.88 29.01 3.33
CA ASP A 86 23.22 27.60 3.55
C ASP A 86 22.57 26.67 2.48
N CYS A 87 21.87 27.24 1.49
CA CYS A 87 21.20 26.47 0.45
C CYS A 87 22.19 26.05 -0.67
N PRO A 88 22.53 24.75 -0.84
CA PRO A 88 23.52 24.31 -1.84
C PRO A 88 23.05 24.46 -3.29
N TYR A 89 21.80 24.88 -3.50
CA TYR A 89 21.20 25.08 -4.83
C TYR A 89 20.92 26.54 -5.17
N GLY A 90 21.32 27.50 -4.31
CA GLY A 90 21.24 28.95 -4.57
C GLY A 90 19.81 29.50 -4.68
N ALA A 91 19.54 30.63 -4.02
CA ALA A 91 18.27 31.33 -4.19
C ALA A 91 18.10 31.80 -5.65
N ARG A 92 17.00 31.39 -6.29
CA ARG A 92 16.41 32.08 -7.44
C ARG A 92 15.08 32.69 -7.02
#